data_AF-A0A7Y2Q0R9-F1
#
_entry.id   AF-A0A7Y2Q0R9-F1
#
_cell.length_a   1.000
_cell.length_b   1.000
_cell.length_c   1.000
_cell.angle_alpha   90.00
_cell.angle_beta   90.00
_cell.angle_gamma   90.00
#
_symmetry.space_group_name_H-M   'P 1'
#
loop_
_entity.id
_entity.type
_entity.pdbx_description
1 polymer ?
#
loop_
_entity_poly.entity_id
_entity_poly.type
_entity_poly.pdbx_seq_one_letter_code
_entity_poly.pdbx_strand_id
1 'polypeptide(L)'
;MPLWAAVVAAAAGGLVLTLAFPALAWWPVVFAAVPLVLVSLAGRRAWSALLVGFAFGAAFFLVNLSFTARYLGPVPWIALSMLEAILTAVCAIPIALAYRWMPRASSGRWVRLIALPAVVAGLWTMREQLLGSFPYGGFPWGRIGVTQANGPLADVTSWVGMSGLTFLVVFVCAAAIEWARIRWFADLRTALPAVVTALVLVALPQFPTAAAGSLRVGAVQGNGPAGYFDDRGPYDVLNAQLEATEPLVGEDLDVVLWPEGGVDGDPTQSLVASTALDALARRVDAPLIVSAVTQRGELYFNSSLLWEAGADNPVQMYDKRHPVPFGEYVPDRPVYSFFAPDLIGLIQREYTPGTVPPIFDLDGVGVGLAICFDVIYDDVIWDGAKAGAQVFMFQTNNADFRGTSENLQQLAFARMRAIETGRSVVNISTVGTSQIIAPDGSEISGLPADVAGHLLSDVPLRTGLTPAVVIGPFLQLVLGGGSLVAVAAFGIAARLAPPAQREDAGLRGDRRRVKRSGIRL
;
A
#
# COMPACT_ATOMS: atom_id res chain seq x y z
N MET A 1 4.24 26.57 16.93
CA MET A 1 3.60 27.05 15.69
C MET A 1 2.17 27.50 15.97
N PRO A 2 1.72 28.68 15.47
CA PRO A 2 0.30 29.07 15.50
C PRO A 2 -0.53 28.13 14.61
N LEU A 3 -1.85 28.05 14.85
CA LEU A 3 -2.70 27.07 14.17
C LEU A 3 -2.74 27.24 12.64
N TRP A 4 -2.87 28.48 12.15
CA TRP A 4 -2.91 28.75 10.71
C TRP A 4 -1.65 28.26 10.00
N ALA A 5 -0.47 28.48 10.60
CA ALA A 5 0.80 28.03 10.03
C ALA A 5 0.91 26.49 10.06
N ALA A 6 0.36 25.84 11.10
CA ALA A 6 0.31 24.38 11.19
C ALA A 6 -0.60 23.76 10.13
N VAL A 7 -1.72 24.40 9.82
CA VAL A 7 -2.62 23.98 8.73
C VAL A 7 -1.92 24.11 7.37
N VAL A 8 -1.26 25.23 7.11
CA VAL A 8 -0.50 25.44 5.86
C VAL A 8 0.65 24.44 5.74
N ALA A 9 1.43 24.24 6.81
CA ALA A 9 2.54 23.28 6.81
C ALA A 9 2.06 21.83 6.62
N ALA A 10 0.93 21.45 7.21
CA ALA A 10 0.34 20.13 7.05
C ALA A 10 -0.19 19.90 5.63
N ALA A 11 -0.87 20.88 5.04
CA ALA A 11 -1.30 20.82 3.64
C ALA A 11 -0.09 20.76 2.69
N ALA A 12 0.94 21.55 2.93
CA ALA A 12 2.20 21.48 2.18
C ALA A 12 2.86 20.10 2.31
N GLY A 13 2.90 19.53 3.52
CA GLY A 13 3.37 18.16 3.73
C GLY A 13 2.59 17.12 2.93
N GLY A 14 1.28 17.27 2.82
CA GLY A 14 0.41 16.41 2.00
C GLY A 14 0.73 16.51 0.50
N LEU A 15 0.86 17.73 -0.02
CA LEU A 15 1.22 17.97 -1.42
C LEU A 15 2.65 17.51 -1.74
N VAL A 16 3.60 17.71 -0.84
CA VAL A 16 4.99 17.25 -1.04
C VAL A 16 5.05 15.72 -1.00
N LEU A 17 4.21 15.06 -0.20
CA LEU A 17 4.19 13.60 -0.13
C LEU A 17 3.80 12.94 -1.46
N THR A 18 2.95 13.57 -2.27
CA THR A 18 2.55 13.01 -3.58
C THR A 18 3.71 12.88 -4.55
N LEU A 19 4.75 13.70 -4.41
CA LEU A 19 5.99 13.62 -5.19
C LEU A 19 6.77 12.32 -4.93
N ALA A 20 6.52 11.67 -3.79
CA ALA A 20 7.14 10.38 -3.46
C ALA A 20 6.45 9.20 -4.15
N PHE A 21 5.23 9.37 -4.65
CA PHE A 21 4.49 8.31 -5.32
C PHE A 21 4.94 8.13 -6.77
N PRO A 22 4.76 6.93 -7.35
CA PRO A 22 5.43 6.49 -8.60
C PRO A 22 5.29 7.37 -9.84
N ALA A 23 4.34 8.31 -9.88
CA ALA A 23 4.28 9.29 -10.96
C ALA A 23 5.59 10.12 -11.09
N LEU A 24 6.18 10.52 -9.95
CA LEU A 24 7.50 11.15 -9.90
C LEU A 24 8.55 10.26 -9.19
N ALA A 25 8.10 9.38 -8.30
CA ALA A 25 8.92 8.41 -7.56
C ALA A 25 10.10 9.01 -6.77
N TRP A 26 9.98 10.27 -6.32
CA TRP A 26 11.06 10.94 -5.61
C TRP A 26 11.05 10.62 -4.11
N TRP A 27 11.37 9.37 -3.76
CA TRP A 27 11.31 8.82 -2.40
C TRP A 27 11.96 9.67 -1.27
N PRO A 28 13.06 10.43 -1.46
CA PRO A 28 13.67 11.22 -0.37
C PRO A 28 12.75 12.30 0.19
N VAL A 29 11.76 12.78 -0.59
CA VAL A 29 10.85 13.85 -0.15
C VAL A 29 9.99 13.42 1.04
N VAL A 30 9.85 12.12 1.30
CA VAL A 30 9.18 11.59 2.50
C VAL A 30 9.83 12.15 3.79
N PHE A 31 11.16 12.28 3.80
CA PHE A 31 11.92 12.84 4.93
C PHE A 31 11.75 14.35 5.09
N ALA A 32 11.06 15.03 4.16
CA ALA A 32 10.61 16.41 4.31
C ALA A 32 9.09 16.47 4.60
N ALA A 33 8.28 15.72 3.85
CA ALA A 33 6.83 15.70 3.95
C ALA A 33 6.33 15.23 5.33
N VAL A 34 6.83 14.09 5.83
CA VAL A 34 6.40 13.53 7.11
C VAL A 34 6.75 14.47 8.27
N PRO A 35 7.98 15.03 8.37
CA PRO A 35 8.28 16.01 9.41
C PRO A 35 7.41 17.27 9.40
N LEU A 36 7.04 17.80 8.22
CA LEU A 36 6.14 18.96 8.14
C LEU A 36 4.82 18.72 8.87
N VAL A 37 4.23 17.53 8.71
CA VAL A 37 2.99 17.13 9.37
C VAL A 37 3.21 16.87 10.86
N LEU A 38 4.24 16.10 11.22
CA LEU A 38 4.52 15.75 12.62
C LEU A 38 4.82 16.98 13.49
N VAL A 39 5.60 17.94 12.97
CA VAL A 39 5.87 19.22 13.66
C VAL A 39 4.58 20.04 13.82
N SER A 40 3.68 20.00 12.84
CA SER A 40 2.39 20.71 12.88
C SER A 40 1.45 20.16 13.97
N LEU A 41 1.58 18.88 14.31
CA LEU A 41 0.83 18.21 15.38
C LEU A 41 1.44 18.41 16.78
N ALA A 42 2.72 18.79 16.87
CA ALA A 42 3.41 18.92 18.14
C ALA A 42 2.75 19.94 19.09
N GLY A 43 2.33 19.45 20.26
CA GLY A 43 1.71 20.27 21.32
C GLY A 43 0.27 20.71 21.04
N ARG A 44 -0.38 20.19 19.99
CA ARG A 44 -1.80 20.47 19.68
C ARG A 44 -2.76 19.80 20.69
N ARG A 45 -3.98 20.32 20.75
CA ARG A 45 -5.14 19.67 21.40
C ARG A 45 -5.92 18.87 20.35
N ALA A 46 -6.82 17.98 20.78
CA ALA A 46 -7.59 17.12 19.90
C ALA A 46 -8.27 17.87 18.73
N TRP A 47 -9.03 18.93 19.00
CA TRP A 47 -9.70 19.71 17.94
C TRP A 47 -8.75 20.38 16.94
N SER A 48 -7.63 20.93 17.43
CA SER A 48 -6.62 21.48 16.52
C SER A 48 -5.87 20.39 15.74
N ALA A 49 -5.72 19.20 16.30
CA ALA A 49 -5.09 18.06 15.63
C ALA A 49 -6.00 17.49 14.53
N LEU A 50 -7.31 17.45 14.77
CA LEU A 50 -8.32 17.12 13.74
C LEU A 50 -8.18 18.04 12.53
N LEU A 51 -8.18 19.36 12.72
CA LEU A 51 -8.05 20.29 11.60
C LEU A 51 -6.72 20.14 10.84
N VAL A 52 -5.61 19.97 11.57
CA VAL A 52 -4.27 19.79 10.97
C VAL A 52 -4.19 18.46 10.21
N GLY A 53 -4.70 17.38 10.77
CA GLY A 53 -4.75 16.06 10.12
C GLY A 53 -5.67 16.04 8.91
N PHE A 54 -6.82 16.73 8.97
CA PHE A 54 -7.71 16.90 7.84
C PHE A 54 -7.05 17.69 6.70
N ALA A 55 -6.36 18.79 7.02
CA ALA A 55 -5.65 19.58 6.01
C ALA A 55 -4.54 18.78 5.30
N PHE A 56 -3.77 17.99 6.06
CA PHE A 56 -2.81 17.05 5.48
C PHE A 56 -3.48 16.00 4.60
N GLY A 57 -4.49 15.29 5.14
CA GLY A 57 -5.18 14.22 4.44
C GLY A 57 -5.86 14.70 3.16
N ALA A 58 -6.61 15.79 3.23
CA ALA A 58 -7.30 16.37 2.07
C ALA A 58 -6.32 16.77 0.97
N ALA A 59 -5.23 17.45 1.33
CA ALA A 59 -4.21 17.87 0.38
C ALA A 59 -3.50 16.68 -0.30
N PHE A 60 -3.23 15.62 0.48
CA PHE A 60 -2.60 14.41 -0.04
C PHE A 60 -3.56 13.58 -0.91
N PHE A 61 -4.73 13.20 -0.40
CA PHE A 61 -5.62 12.26 -1.07
C PHE A 61 -6.31 12.83 -2.30
N LEU A 62 -6.68 14.13 -2.29
CA LEU A 62 -7.25 14.76 -3.49
C LEU A 62 -6.30 14.66 -4.68
N VAL A 63 -5.00 14.87 -4.45
CA VAL A 63 -4.00 14.79 -5.53
C VAL A 63 -3.62 13.34 -5.82
N ASN A 64 -3.32 12.53 -4.80
CA ASN A 64 -2.84 11.17 -5.00
C ASN A 64 -3.89 10.24 -5.62
N LEU A 65 -5.17 10.49 -5.34
CA LEU A 65 -6.29 9.69 -5.83
C LEU A 65 -7.00 10.33 -7.03
N SER A 66 -6.44 11.37 -7.66
CA SER A 66 -7.10 12.06 -8.78
C SER A 66 -7.41 11.14 -9.97
N PHE A 67 -6.70 10.01 -10.09
CA PHE A 67 -6.98 9.00 -11.12
C PHE A 67 -8.40 8.43 -11.01
N THR A 68 -8.99 8.33 -9.82
CA THR A 68 -10.35 7.77 -9.65
C THR A 68 -11.40 8.67 -10.31
N ALA A 69 -11.11 9.97 -10.48
CA ALA A 69 -12.01 10.89 -11.16
C ALA A 69 -12.14 10.61 -12.66
N ARG A 70 -11.15 9.93 -13.26
CA ARG A 70 -11.16 9.58 -14.69
C ARG A 70 -12.25 8.57 -15.02
N TYR A 71 -12.38 7.54 -14.17
CA TYR A 71 -13.34 6.46 -14.34
C TYR A 71 -14.69 6.77 -13.68
N LEU A 72 -14.67 7.12 -12.39
CA LEU A 72 -15.88 7.25 -11.57
C LEU A 72 -16.48 8.66 -11.56
N GLY A 73 -15.77 9.63 -12.12
CA GLY A 73 -16.14 11.04 -12.06
C GLY A 73 -15.78 11.73 -10.74
N PRO A 74 -16.09 13.03 -10.62
CA PRO A 74 -15.61 13.85 -9.50
C PRO A 74 -16.26 13.48 -8.16
N VAL A 75 -17.49 12.97 -8.15
CA VAL A 75 -18.23 12.69 -6.92
C VAL A 75 -17.57 11.55 -6.11
N PRO A 76 -17.31 10.36 -6.67
CA PRO A 76 -16.64 9.28 -5.93
C PRO A 76 -15.21 9.62 -5.55
N TRP A 77 -14.47 10.32 -6.42
CA TRP A 77 -13.13 10.80 -6.10
C TRP A 77 -13.10 11.71 -4.86
N ILE A 78 -13.98 12.72 -4.81
CA ILE A 78 -14.07 13.63 -3.67
C ILE A 78 -14.55 12.86 -2.43
N ALA A 79 -15.55 11.98 -2.56
CA ALA A 79 -16.07 11.21 -1.45
C ALA A 79 -15.00 10.33 -0.81
N LEU A 80 -14.26 9.54 -1.61
CA LEU A 80 -13.16 8.70 -1.16
C LEU A 80 -12.05 9.55 -0.52
N SER A 81 -11.61 10.61 -1.21
CA SER A 81 -10.55 11.49 -0.71
C SER A 81 -10.91 12.16 0.62
N MET A 82 -12.17 12.58 0.79
CA MET A 82 -12.63 13.19 2.04
C MET A 82 -12.79 12.17 3.16
N LEU A 83 -13.25 10.95 2.86
CA LEU A 83 -13.30 9.87 3.84
C LEU A 83 -11.90 9.57 4.39
N GLU A 84 -10.93 9.34 3.50
CA GLU A 84 -9.53 9.12 3.84
C GLU A 84 -8.93 10.29 4.65
N ALA A 85 -9.28 11.53 4.29
CA ALA A 85 -8.87 12.72 5.01
C ALA A 85 -9.47 12.82 6.42
N ILE A 86 -10.75 12.45 6.60
CA ILE A 86 -11.44 12.43 7.89
C ILE A 86 -10.85 11.35 8.79
N LEU A 87 -10.64 10.14 8.29
CA LEU A 87 -10.00 9.06 9.05
C LEU A 87 -8.58 9.44 9.47
N THR A 88 -7.83 10.07 8.56
CA THR A 88 -6.51 10.66 8.85
C THR A 88 -6.57 11.74 9.93
N ALA A 89 -7.58 12.62 9.89
CA ALA A 89 -7.80 13.65 10.90
C ALA A 89 -8.03 13.05 12.28
N VAL A 90 -8.87 12.01 12.39
CA VAL A 90 -9.15 11.31 13.65
C VAL A 90 -7.88 10.65 14.18
N CYS A 91 -7.12 9.96 13.32
CA CYS A 91 -5.87 9.30 13.70
C CYS A 91 -4.74 10.28 14.05
N ALA A 92 -4.83 11.55 13.64
CA ALA A 92 -3.88 12.59 14.05
C ALA A 92 -4.02 12.98 15.54
N ILE A 93 -5.18 12.73 16.16
CA ILE A 93 -5.42 13.02 17.58
C ILE A 93 -4.42 12.28 18.49
N PRO A 94 -4.33 10.93 18.47
CA PRO A 94 -3.41 10.22 19.37
C PRO A 94 -1.94 10.62 19.13
N ILE A 95 -1.53 10.95 17.91
CA ILE A 95 -0.17 11.46 17.63
C ILE A 95 0.07 12.80 18.35
N ALA A 96 -0.85 13.75 18.23
CA ALA A 96 -0.75 15.03 18.93
C ALA A 96 -0.75 14.86 20.47
N LEU A 97 -1.52 13.89 20.97
CA LEU A 97 -1.55 13.56 22.39
C LEU A 97 -0.26 12.90 22.87
N ALA A 98 0.39 12.05 22.07
CA ALA A 98 1.71 11.49 22.36
C ALA A 98 2.75 12.61 22.56
N TYR A 99 2.85 13.53 21.60
CA TYR A 99 3.73 14.72 21.70
C TYR A 99 3.43 15.62 22.90
N ARG A 100 2.20 15.57 23.42
CA ARG A 100 1.75 16.38 24.55
C ARG A 100 2.01 15.69 25.90
N TRP A 101 1.69 14.41 26.01
CA TRP A 101 1.66 13.71 27.29
C TRP A 101 2.99 13.06 27.66
N MET A 102 3.68 12.43 26.72
CA MET A 102 4.90 11.68 27.03
C MET A 102 6.02 12.57 27.60
N PRO A 103 6.33 13.75 27.01
CA PRO A 103 7.34 14.65 27.58
C PRO A 103 6.93 15.28 28.93
N ARG A 104 5.63 15.29 29.26
CA ARG A 104 5.13 15.78 30.56
C ARG A 104 5.20 14.71 31.64
N ALA A 105 4.91 13.46 31.27
CA ALA A 105 4.96 12.33 32.17
C ALA A 105 6.40 11.95 32.56
N SER A 106 7.37 12.18 31.66
CA SER A 106 8.78 11.94 31.95
C SER A 106 9.70 12.88 31.16
N SER A 107 10.70 13.44 31.83
CA SER A 107 11.80 14.21 31.23
C SER A 107 12.97 13.33 30.78
N GLY A 108 12.87 12.01 30.94
CA GLY A 108 13.92 11.06 30.59
C GLY A 108 14.30 11.14 29.10
N ARG A 109 15.61 11.22 28.81
CA ARG A 109 16.11 11.29 27.43
C ARG A 109 15.64 10.11 26.57
N TRP A 110 15.57 8.91 27.14
CA TRP A 110 15.09 7.71 26.45
C TRP A 110 13.61 7.82 26.02
N VAL A 111 12.76 8.41 26.87
CA VAL A 111 11.33 8.61 26.55
C VAL A 111 11.21 9.54 25.35
N ARG A 112 12.03 10.59 25.32
CA ARG A 112 11.94 11.61 24.29
C ARG A 112 12.58 11.23 22.97
N LEU A 113 13.68 10.48 22.99
CA LEU A 113 14.46 10.13 21.80
C LEU A 113 14.14 8.76 21.20
N ILE A 114 13.47 7.87 21.97
CA ILE A 114 13.16 6.50 21.51
C ILE A 114 11.66 6.22 21.66
N ALA A 115 11.14 6.29 22.88
CA ALA A 115 9.76 5.85 23.13
C ALA A 115 8.72 6.73 22.41
N LEU A 116 8.88 8.06 22.47
CA LEU A 116 7.98 9.00 21.79
C LEU A 116 8.03 8.83 20.26
N PRO A 117 9.21 8.83 19.60
CA PRO A 117 9.29 8.51 18.17
C PRO A 117 8.67 7.15 17.80
N ALA A 118 8.89 6.10 18.60
CA ALA A 118 8.31 4.78 18.37
C ALA A 118 6.78 4.81 18.48
N VAL A 119 6.22 5.46 19.50
CA VAL A 119 4.77 5.61 19.64
C VAL A 119 4.18 6.43 18.50
N VAL A 120 4.84 7.53 18.09
CA VAL A 120 4.38 8.34 16.94
C VAL A 120 4.39 7.53 15.65
N ALA A 121 5.45 6.77 15.40
CA ALA A 121 5.55 5.91 14.22
C ALA A 121 4.52 4.78 14.23
N GLY A 122 4.28 4.15 15.39
CA GLY A 122 3.27 3.11 15.53
C GLY A 122 1.84 3.64 15.33
N LEU A 123 1.54 4.86 15.79
CA LEU A 123 0.24 5.51 15.54
C LEU A 123 0.07 5.94 14.07
N TRP A 124 1.14 6.36 13.40
CA TRP A 124 1.09 6.59 11.95
C TRP A 124 0.83 5.28 11.20
N THR A 125 1.47 4.19 11.61
CA THR A 125 1.26 2.87 11.02
C THR A 125 -0.16 2.38 11.28
N MET A 126 -0.70 2.62 12.48
CA MET A 126 -2.11 2.35 12.82
C MET A 126 -3.07 3.11 11.91
N ARG A 127 -2.78 4.39 11.61
CA ARG A 127 -3.57 5.17 10.63
C ARG A 127 -3.61 4.42 9.29
N GLU A 128 -2.46 4.03 8.74
CA GLU A 128 -2.42 3.31 7.46
C GLU A 128 -3.19 1.98 7.50
N GLN A 129 -3.09 1.23 8.59
CA GLN A 129 -3.86 0.00 8.79
C GLN A 129 -5.37 0.27 8.83
N LEU A 130 -5.80 1.30 9.58
CA LEU A 130 -7.22 1.63 9.73
C LEU A 130 -7.85 2.08 8.41
N LEU A 131 -7.17 2.96 7.67
CA LEU A 131 -7.58 3.35 6.32
C LEU A 131 -7.60 2.14 5.39
N GLY A 132 -6.63 1.24 5.55
CA GLY A 132 -6.48 0.02 4.76
C GLY A 132 -7.44 -1.13 5.09
N SER A 133 -8.25 -1.03 6.13
CA SER A 133 -9.18 -2.09 6.55
C SER A 133 -10.61 -1.61 6.79
N PHE A 134 -10.84 -0.29 6.89
CA PHE A 134 -12.13 0.27 7.26
C PHE A 134 -12.43 1.56 6.48
N PRO A 135 -13.69 1.75 6.03
CA PRO A 135 -14.80 0.80 6.00
C PRO A 135 -14.72 -0.18 4.82
N TYR A 136 -15.53 -1.23 4.83
CA TYR A 136 -15.72 -2.14 3.69
C TYR A 136 -14.42 -2.76 3.13
N GLY A 137 -13.49 -3.14 3.99
CA GLY A 137 -12.18 -3.66 3.57
C GLY A 137 -11.12 -2.58 3.35
N GLY A 138 -11.48 -1.29 3.35
CA GLY A 138 -10.55 -0.16 3.33
C GLY A 138 -9.82 0.06 2.00
N PHE A 139 -8.90 1.03 1.98
CA PHE A 139 -8.17 1.48 0.80
C PHE A 139 -6.68 1.74 1.13
N PRO A 140 -5.82 0.69 1.25
CA PRO A 140 -4.43 0.80 1.72
C PRO A 140 -3.45 1.41 0.69
N TRP A 141 -3.86 2.42 -0.06
CA TRP A 141 -3.13 3.00 -1.18
C TRP A 141 -2.05 4.00 -0.75
N GLY A 142 -2.38 4.87 0.21
CA GLY A 142 -1.52 5.97 0.68
C GLY A 142 -0.48 5.60 1.74
N ARG A 143 0.26 4.49 1.53
CA ARG A 143 1.25 3.95 2.48
C ARG A 143 2.64 4.53 2.26
N ILE A 144 3.32 4.90 3.34
CA ILE A 144 4.73 5.37 3.25
C ILE A 144 5.65 4.27 2.71
N GLY A 145 5.45 3.00 3.07
CA GLY A 145 6.27 1.89 2.57
C GLY A 145 6.34 1.84 1.03
N VAL A 146 5.23 2.08 0.34
CA VAL A 146 5.14 2.00 -1.14
C VAL A 146 5.96 3.08 -1.83
N THR A 147 6.10 4.26 -1.21
CA THR A 147 6.92 5.35 -1.75
C THR A 147 8.40 4.99 -1.91
N GLN A 148 8.84 3.90 -1.26
CA GLN A 148 10.22 3.43 -1.30
C GLN A 148 10.47 2.37 -2.39
N ALA A 149 9.49 2.04 -3.25
CA ALA A 149 9.61 0.98 -4.25
C ALA A 149 10.82 1.13 -5.21
N ASN A 150 11.26 2.36 -5.48
CA ASN A 150 12.43 2.67 -6.30
C ASN A 150 13.62 3.19 -5.47
N GLY A 151 13.52 3.14 -4.14
CA GLY A 151 14.50 3.69 -3.21
C GLY A 151 15.35 2.59 -2.56
N PRO A 152 16.50 2.97 -1.95
CA PRO A 152 17.42 2.02 -1.31
C PRO A 152 16.85 1.40 -0.03
N LEU A 153 15.66 1.83 0.42
CA LEU A 153 15.03 1.34 1.65
C LEU A 153 14.08 0.16 1.41
N ALA A 154 13.84 -0.19 0.13
CA ALA A 154 12.86 -1.19 -0.27
C ALA A 154 13.18 -2.57 0.31
N ASP A 155 14.44 -2.98 0.31
CA ASP A 155 14.96 -4.26 0.80
C ASP A 155 14.49 -4.61 2.21
N VAL A 156 14.39 -3.61 3.08
CA VAL A 156 13.97 -3.75 4.47
C VAL A 156 12.53 -4.28 4.57
N THR A 157 11.71 -4.09 3.54
CA THR A 157 10.34 -4.62 3.46
C THR A 157 10.32 -6.14 3.61
N SER A 158 11.34 -6.87 3.13
CA SER A 158 11.44 -8.32 3.32
C SER A 158 11.53 -8.73 4.80
N TRP A 159 11.99 -7.84 5.68
CA TRP A 159 12.14 -8.13 7.11
C TRP A 159 10.89 -7.76 7.92
N VAL A 160 10.21 -6.68 7.55
CA VAL A 160 9.19 -6.07 8.42
C VAL A 160 7.85 -5.80 7.71
N GLY A 161 7.75 -6.15 6.43
CA GLY A 161 6.62 -5.82 5.57
C GLY A 161 6.49 -4.31 5.33
N MET A 162 5.53 -3.93 4.48
CA MET A 162 5.33 -2.51 4.15
C MET A 162 4.90 -1.67 5.37
N SER A 163 4.10 -2.23 6.28
CA SER A 163 3.71 -1.55 7.52
C SER A 163 4.91 -1.32 8.45
N GLY A 164 5.83 -2.27 8.55
CA GLY A 164 7.06 -2.09 9.31
C GLY A 164 8.00 -1.08 8.66
N LEU A 165 8.08 -1.03 7.33
CA LEU A 165 8.85 -0.02 6.62
C LEU A 165 8.29 1.39 6.88
N THR A 166 6.97 1.56 6.79
CA THR A 166 6.28 2.80 7.23
C THR A 166 6.74 3.20 8.63
N PHE A 167 6.69 2.26 9.59
CA PHE A 167 7.09 2.52 10.96
C PHE A 167 8.53 3.03 11.06
N LEU A 168 9.49 2.36 10.42
CA LEU A 168 10.91 2.72 10.50
C LEU A 168 11.19 4.11 9.89
N VAL A 169 10.59 4.41 8.74
CA VAL A 169 10.74 5.72 8.08
C VAL A 169 10.16 6.84 8.94
N VAL A 170 8.96 6.65 9.50
CA VAL A 170 8.32 7.64 10.38
C VAL A 170 9.08 7.75 11.71
N PHE A 171 9.65 6.67 12.23
CA PHE A 171 10.50 6.68 13.41
C PHE A 171 11.72 7.57 13.21
N VAL A 172 12.44 7.42 12.09
CA VAL A 172 13.59 8.28 11.75
C VAL A 172 13.17 9.74 11.72
N CYS A 173 12.04 10.05 11.07
CA CYS A 173 11.49 11.40 11.02
C CYS A 173 11.18 11.96 12.42
N ALA A 174 10.45 11.22 13.24
CA ALA A 174 10.07 11.64 14.58
C ALA A 174 11.28 11.77 15.54
N ALA A 175 12.25 10.86 15.44
CA ALA A 175 13.47 10.89 16.23
C ALA A 175 14.36 12.09 15.85
N ALA A 176 14.47 12.42 14.56
CA ALA A 176 15.19 13.62 14.11
C ALA A 176 14.53 14.92 14.62
N ILE A 177 13.20 14.98 14.61
CA ILE A 177 12.45 16.12 15.18
C ILE A 177 12.75 16.27 16.67
N GLU A 178 12.65 15.19 17.46
CA GLU A 178 12.90 15.26 18.90
C GLU A 178 14.36 15.57 19.23
N TRP A 179 15.31 15.04 18.44
CA TRP A 179 16.71 15.39 18.55
C TRP A 179 16.94 16.90 18.40
N ALA A 180 16.36 17.53 17.37
CA ALA A 180 16.43 18.98 17.18
C ALA A 180 15.79 19.76 18.36
N ARG A 181 14.71 19.24 18.94
CA ARG A 181 13.97 19.88 20.05
C ARG A 181 14.64 19.76 21.43
N ILE A 182 15.61 18.86 21.66
CA ILE A 182 16.32 18.68 22.95
C ILE A 182 17.59 19.56 23.04
N ARG A 183 17.58 20.76 22.44
CA ARG A 183 18.70 21.73 22.39
C ARG A 183 19.62 21.61 21.17
N TRP A 184 19.03 21.45 19.98
CA TRP A 184 19.67 21.77 18.69
C TRP A 184 21.13 21.30 18.55
N PHE A 185 21.34 19.98 18.50
CA PHE A 185 22.64 19.35 18.24
C PHE A 185 23.73 19.52 19.32
N ALA A 186 23.39 20.01 20.53
CA ALA A 186 24.35 20.17 21.62
C ALA A 186 25.07 18.88 22.05
N ASP A 187 24.45 17.71 21.83
CA ASP A 187 25.04 16.39 22.09
C ASP A 187 24.74 15.46 20.91
N LEU A 188 25.70 15.25 20.01
CA LEU A 188 25.53 14.40 18.82
C LEU A 188 25.17 12.95 19.17
N ARG A 189 25.50 12.46 20.38
CA ARG A 189 25.16 11.10 20.82
C ARG A 189 23.65 10.90 20.94
N THR A 190 22.89 11.97 21.10
CA THR A 190 21.42 11.91 21.14
C THR A 190 20.78 11.69 19.78
N ALA A 191 21.53 11.81 18.69
CA ALA A 191 21.10 11.42 17.34
C ALA A 191 21.12 9.90 17.11
N LEU A 192 21.81 9.15 17.99
CA LEU A 192 22.13 7.74 17.78
C LEU A 192 20.92 6.88 17.38
N PRO A 193 19.73 6.99 18.01
CA PRO A 193 18.58 6.20 17.59
C PRO A 193 18.15 6.47 16.14
N ALA A 194 18.10 7.74 15.72
CA ALA A 194 17.74 8.12 14.37
C ALA A 194 18.80 7.64 13.35
N VAL A 195 20.08 7.86 13.68
CA VAL A 195 21.21 7.48 12.82
C VAL A 195 21.30 5.96 12.67
N VAL A 196 21.19 5.20 13.76
CA VAL A 196 21.23 3.73 13.72
C VAL A 196 20.07 3.20 12.88
N THR A 197 18.84 3.68 13.09
CA THR A 197 17.70 3.23 12.28
C THR A 197 17.85 3.63 10.82
N ALA A 198 18.35 4.82 10.51
CA ALA A 198 18.61 5.24 9.14
C ALA A 198 19.71 4.39 8.47
N LEU A 199 20.76 4.03 9.21
CA LEU A 199 21.80 3.12 8.73
C LEU A 199 21.25 1.72 8.49
N VAL A 200 20.43 1.19 9.39
CA VAL A 200 19.74 -0.10 9.19
C VAL A 200 18.86 -0.03 7.93
N LEU A 201 18.12 1.06 7.75
CA LEU A 201 17.25 1.24 6.59
C LEU A 201 17.99 1.20 5.24
N VAL A 202 19.23 1.70 5.20
CA VAL A 202 20.03 1.80 3.97
C VAL A 202 20.96 0.59 3.78
N ALA A 203 21.46 -0.01 4.86
CA ALA A 203 22.52 -1.01 4.81
C ALA A 203 22.03 -2.45 5.04
N LEU A 204 20.79 -2.65 5.49
CA LEU A 204 20.25 -3.99 5.69
C LEU A 204 19.82 -4.57 4.34
N PRO A 205 20.50 -5.60 3.82
CA PRO A 205 20.12 -6.20 2.55
C PRO A 205 18.79 -6.93 2.67
N GLN A 206 18.18 -7.21 1.53
CA GLN A 206 17.01 -8.07 1.45
C GLN A 206 17.23 -9.42 2.17
N PHE A 207 16.19 -9.93 2.82
CA PHE A 207 16.20 -11.25 3.43
C PHE A 207 16.44 -12.34 2.38
N PRO A 208 17.43 -13.23 2.56
CA PRO A 208 17.75 -14.23 1.56
C PRO A 208 16.74 -15.38 1.58
N THR A 209 15.94 -15.50 0.52
CA THR A 209 15.16 -16.71 0.19
C THR A 209 16.03 -17.78 -0.53
N ALA A 210 15.52 -18.98 -0.79
CA ALA A 210 16.24 -20.04 -1.49
C ALA A 210 15.87 -20.11 -2.98
N ALA A 211 16.84 -20.36 -3.86
CA ALA A 211 16.57 -20.52 -5.30
C ALA A 211 15.89 -21.87 -5.55
N ALA A 212 14.91 -21.90 -6.44
CA ALA A 212 14.07 -23.07 -6.68
C ALA A 212 13.84 -23.37 -8.17
N GLY A 213 14.79 -22.95 -9.03
CA GLY A 213 14.70 -23.11 -10.49
C GLY A 213 14.18 -21.85 -11.18
N SER A 214 13.65 -22.03 -12.38
CA SER A 214 13.03 -20.99 -13.21
C SER A 214 11.79 -21.54 -13.88
N LEU A 215 10.87 -20.64 -14.24
CA LEU A 215 9.66 -20.94 -15.00
C LEU A 215 9.65 -20.04 -16.25
N ARG A 216 9.54 -20.60 -17.44
CA ARG A 216 9.54 -19.89 -18.70
C ARG A 216 8.13 -19.38 -19.01
N VAL A 217 7.92 -18.09 -18.80
CA VAL A 217 6.59 -17.46 -18.83
C VAL A 217 6.43 -16.60 -20.08
N GLY A 218 5.35 -16.85 -20.83
CA GLY A 218 4.83 -15.95 -21.84
C GLY A 218 3.70 -15.07 -21.28
N ALA A 219 3.96 -13.80 -20.95
CA ALA A 219 2.94 -12.88 -20.43
C ALA A 219 2.44 -11.94 -21.52
N VAL A 220 1.13 -11.88 -21.76
CA VAL A 220 0.56 -11.22 -22.95
C VAL A 220 -0.27 -10.00 -22.59
N GLN A 221 -0.10 -8.92 -23.32
CA GLN A 221 -0.87 -7.69 -23.21
C GLN A 221 -1.50 -7.38 -24.58
N GLY A 222 -2.77 -7.70 -24.75
CA GLY A 222 -3.49 -7.48 -26.00
C GLY A 222 -3.74 -6.02 -26.35
N ASN A 223 -3.78 -5.11 -25.37
CA ASN A 223 -4.16 -3.70 -25.56
C ASN A 223 -5.53 -3.53 -26.26
N GLY A 224 -6.46 -4.45 -26.02
CA GLY A 224 -7.82 -4.40 -26.56
C GLY A 224 -8.72 -3.38 -25.84
N PRO A 225 -9.97 -3.21 -26.31
CA PRO A 225 -10.95 -2.32 -25.71
C PRO A 225 -11.51 -2.90 -24.40
N ALA A 226 -10.70 -2.93 -23.34
CA ALA A 226 -11.02 -3.56 -22.06
C ALA A 226 -11.62 -2.61 -21.01
N GLY A 227 -11.79 -1.33 -21.33
CA GLY A 227 -12.44 -0.35 -20.46
C GLY A 227 -13.96 -0.48 -20.48
N TYR A 228 -14.63 -0.09 -19.39
CA TYR A 228 -16.08 -0.16 -19.28
C TYR A 228 -16.80 0.70 -20.33
N PHE A 229 -16.16 1.82 -20.72
CA PHE A 229 -16.69 2.79 -21.68
C PHE A 229 -16.01 2.70 -23.07
N ASP A 230 -15.17 1.70 -23.30
CA ASP A 230 -14.61 1.48 -24.64
C ASP A 230 -15.71 0.98 -25.59
N ASP A 231 -15.72 1.48 -26.82
CA ASP A 231 -16.59 0.96 -27.87
C ASP A 231 -16.04 -0.40 -28.33
N ARG A 232 -16.81 -1.47 -28.13
CA ARG A 232 -16.37 -2.84 -28.40
C ARG A 232 -17.51 -3.77 -28.81
N GLY A 233 -17.21 -4.63 -29.76
CA GLY A 233 -18.02 -5.79 -30.11
C GLY A 233 -17.74 -6.98 -29.19
N PRO A 234 -18.59 -8.02 -29.26
CA PRO A 234 -18.36 -9.27 -28.52
C PRO A 234 -17.02 -9.90 -28.89
N TYR A 235 -16.23 -10.27 -27.88
CA TYR A 235 -14.94 -10.95 -28.00
C TYR A 235 -13.79 -10.11 -28.57
N ASP A 236 -13.93 -8.80 -28.72
CA ASP A 236 -12.84 -7.94 -29.20
C ASP A 236 -11.61 -7.98 -28.28
N VAL A 237 -11.83 -8.04 -26.96
CA VAL A 237 -10.74 -8.20 -25.99
C VAL A 237 -10.06 -9.56 -26.13
N LEU A 238 -10.85 -10.64 -26.30
CA LEU A 238 -10.32 -11.98 -26.54
C LEU A 238 -9.49 -12.04 -27.82
N ASN A 239 -9.99 -11.46 -28.91
CA ASN A 239 -9.29 -11.43 -30.19
C ASN A 239 -7.97 -10.66 -30.10
N ALA A 240 -7.95 -9.51 -29.42
CA ALA A 240 -6.72 -8.75 -29.19
C ALA A 240 -5.68 -9.56 -28.37
N GLN A 241 -6.13 -10.33 -27.37
CA GLN A 241 -5.22 -11.21 -26.62
C GLN A 241 -4.71 -12.37 -27.46
N LEU A 242 -5.56 -13.00 -28.28
CA LEU A 242 -5.14 -14.06 -29.19
C LEU A 242 -4.10 -13.56 -30.20
N GLU A 243 -4.32 -12.39 -30.80
CA GLU A 243 -3.38 -11.77 -31.73
C GLU A 243 -2.03 -11.46 -31.06
N ALA A 244 -2.05 -10.90 -29.86
CA ALA A 244 -0.83 -10.61 -29.10
C ALA A 244 -0.09 -11.87 -28.61
N THR A 245 -0.80 -13.01 -28.49
CA THR A 245 -0.23 -14.31 -28.13
C THR A 245 0.40 -15.02 -29.33
N GLU A 246 -0.02 -14.71 -30.56
CA GLU A 246 0.45 -15.39 -31.79
C GLU A 246 1.98 -15.53 -31.89
N PRO A 247 2.80 -14.51 -31.55
CA PRO A 247 4.26 -14.65 -31.66
C PRO A 247 4.88 -15.64 -30.67
N LEU A 248 4.15 -16.10 -29.65
CA LEU A 248 4.60 -17.10 -28.69
C LEU A 248 4.36 -18.54 -29.18
N VAL A 249 3.63 -18.73 -30.29
CA VAL A 249 3.37 -20.06 -30.85
C VAL A 249 4.66 -20.69 -31.37
N GLY A 250 4.99 -21.89 -30.87
CA GLY A 250 6.20 -22.61 -31.22
C GLY A 250 7.43 -22.26 -30.38
N GLU A 251 7.30 -21.31 -29.44
CA GLU A 251 8.28 -21.12 -28.37
C GLU A 251 8.11 -22.22 -27.31
N ASP A 252 9.20 -22.59 -26.65
CA ASP A 252 9.18 -23.48 -25.48
C ASP A 252 8.72 -22.66 -24.27
N LEU A 253 7.58 -23.02 -23.67
CA LEU A 253 6.89 -22.26 -22.63
C LEU A 253 6.42 -23.22 -21.54
N ASP A 254 6.62 -22.84 -20.28
CA ASP A 254 6.00 -23.56 -19.16
C ASP A 254 4.56 -23.07 -18.92
N VAL A 255 4.25 -21.81 -19.26
CA VAL A 255 2.91 -21.23 -19.09
C VAL A 255 2.74 -19.92 -19.86
N VAL A 256 1.51 -19.69 -20.34
CA VAL A 256 1.06 -18.38 -20.85
C VAL A 256 0.17 -17.69 -19.83
N LEU A 257 0.47 -16.44 -19.49
CA LEU A 257 -0.32 -15.61 -18.57
C LEU A 257 -1.03 -14.48 -19.32
N TRP A 258 -2.35 -14.41 -19.15
CA TRP A 258 -3.19 -13.31 -19.63
C TRP A 258 -3.63 -12.39 -18.48
N PRO A 259 -3.97 -11.12 -18.74
CA PRO A 259 -4.39 -10.17 -17.72
C PRO A 259 -5.85 -10.36 -17.30
N GLU A 260 -6.27 -9.57 -16.31
CA GLU A 260 -7.64 -9.57 -15.78
C GLU A 260 -8.64 -9.28 -16.90
N GLY A 261 -9.69 -10.10 -17.02
CA GLY A 261 -10.73 -9.92 -18.02
C GLY A 261 -10.29 -10.15 -19.48
N GLY A 262 -9.13 -10.77 -19.71
CA GLY A 262 -8.61 -11.02 -21.06
C GLY A 262 -9.47 -11.94 -21.95
N VAL A 263 -10.42 -12.69 -21.39
CA VAL A 263 -11.27 -13.64 -22.14
C VAL A 263 -12.57 -13.01 -22.65
N ASP A 264 -12.97 -11.84 -22.13
CA ASP A 264 -14.20 -11.11 -22.43
C ASP A 264 -15.53 -11.80 -22.03
N GLY A 265 -15.61 -13.14 -22.12
CA GLY A 265 -16.76 -13.96 -21.69
C GLY A 265 -16.39 -15.02 -20.65
N ASP A 266 -17.40 -15.67 -20.06
CA ASP A 266 -17.22 -16.79 -19.13
C ASP A 266 -16.90 -18.09 -19.91
N PRO A 267 -15.65 -18.61 -19.88
CA PRO A 267 -15.29 -19.81 -20.63
C PRO A 267 -15.89 -21.09 -20.03
N THR A 268 -16.45 -21.05 -18.82
CA THR A 268 -17.16 -22.20 -18.23
C THR A 268 -18.57 -22.38 -18.77
N GLN A 269 -19.10 -21.34 -19.43
CA GLN A 269 -20.45 -21.34 -20.00
C GLN A 269 -20.49 -21.02 -21.50
N SER A 270 -19.47 -20.34 -22.03
CA SER A 270 -19.37 -19.97 -23.45
C SER A 270 -18.53 -20.97 -24.22
N LEU A 271 -19.18 -21.70 -25.12
CA LEU A 271 -18.50 -22.62 -26.05
C LEU A 271 -17.49 -21.89 -26.96
N VAL A 272 -17.74 -20.63 -27.29
CA VAL A 272 -16.83 -19.81 -28.12
C VAL A 272 -15.52 -19.57 -27.36
N ALA A 273 -15.63 -19.11 -26.11
CA ALA A 273 -14.45 -18.81 -25.29
C ALA A 273 -13.68 -20.09 -24.95
N SER A 274 -14.34 -21.17 -24.53
CA SER A 274 -13.67 -22.44 -24.22
C SER A 274 -12.97 -23.04 -25.44
N THR A 275 -13.62 -23.06 -26.61
CA THR A 275 -13.02 -23.58 -27.85
C THR A 275 -11.80 -22.75 -28.27
N ALA A 276 -11.85 -21.42 -28.09
CA ALA A 276 -10.73 -20.54 -28.38
C ALA A 276 -9.54 -20.81 -27.45
N LEU A 277 -9.79 -20.99 -26.15
CA LEU A 277 -8.76 -21.33 -25.17
C LEU A 277 -8.17 -22.73 -25.40
N ASP A 278 -9.00 -23.74 -25.72
CA ASP A 278 -8.55 -25.09 -26.06
C ASP A 278 -7.71 -25.11 -27.35
N ALA A 279 -8.09 -24.30 -28.33
CA ALA A 279 -7.30 -24.14 -29.55
C ALA A 279 -5.97 -23.43 -29.25
N LEU A 280 -5.99 -22.39 -28.42
CA LEU A 280 -4.78 -21.67 -28.05
C LEU A 280 -3.81 -22.56 -27.26
N ALA A 281 -4.26 -23.22 -26.19
CA ALA A 281 -3.44 -24.10 -25.36
C ALA A 281 -2.73 -25.18 -26.19
N ARG A 282 -3.44 -25.78 -27.17
CA ARG A 282 -2.84 -26.73 -28.12
C ARG A 282 -1.83 -26.11 -29.08
N ARG A 283 -2.01 -24.85 -29.45
CA ARG A 283 -1.12 -24.15 -30.40
C ARG A 283 0.16 -23.68 -29.72
N VAL A 284 0.06 -23.17 -28.50
CA VAL A 284 1.23 -22.75 -27.71
C VAL A 284 1.92 -23.93 -27.02
N ASP A 285 1.26 -25.10 -26.95
CA ASP A 285 1.76 -26.32 -26.30
C ASP A 285 2.13 -26.11 -24.82
N ALA A 286 1.35 -25.29 -24.12
CA ALA A 286 1.55 -24.93 -22.72
C ALA A 286 0.22 -24.62 -22.00
N PRO A 287 0.14 -24.79 -20.67
CA PRO A 287 -0.98 -24.33 -19.86
C PRO A 287 -1.19 -22.81 -19.97
N LEU A 288 -2.44 -22.38 -19.81
CA LEU A 288 -2.82 -20.97 -19.79
C LEU A 288 -3.33 -20.59 -18.40
N ILE A 289 -2.87 -19.45 -17.87
CA ILE A 289 -3.50 -18.78 -16.74
C ILE A 289 -4.22 -17.56 -17.28
N VAL A 290 -5.55 -17.66 -17.35
CA VAL A 290 -6.42 -16.62 -17.90
C VAL A 290 -7.35 -16.07 -16.83
N SER A 291 -7.99 -14.94 -17.10
CA SER A 291 -8.97 -14.35 -16.18
C SER A 291 -10.27 -14.01 -16.91
N ALA A 292 -11.37 -14.33 -16.25
CA ALA A 292 -12.73 -14.10 -16.74
C ALA A 292 -13.68 -13.78 -15.59
N VAL A 293 -14.79 -13.14 -15.92
CA VAL A 293 -15.93 -13.06 -15.00
C VAL A 293 -16.70 -14.37 -15.11
N THR A 294 -16.76 -15.14 -14.02
CA THR A 294 -17.47 -16.42 -13.99
C THR A 294 -18.79 -16.30 -13.24
N GLN A 295 -19.80 -17.06 -13.68
CA GLN A 295 -21.10 -17.12 -13.02
C GLN A 295 -21.35 -18.53 -12.46
N ARG A 296 -21.72 -18.59 -11.17
CA ARG A 296 -22.09 -19.84 -10.48
C ARG A 296 -23.43 -19.63 -9.77
N GLY A 297 -24.50 -20.12 -10.38
CA GLY A 297 -25.86 -19.80 -9.94
C GLY A 297 -26.15 -18.30 -10.13
N GLU A 298 -26.55 -17.63 -9.05
CA GLU A 298 -26.81 -16.18 -9.03
C GLU A 298 -25.57 -15.34 -8.72
N LEU A 299 -24.46 -15.98 -8.37
CA LEU A 299 -23.24 -15.31 -7.93
C LEU A 299 -22.27 -15.10 -9.09
N TYR A 300 -21.67 -13.92 -9.12
CA TYR A 300 -20.62 -13.55 -10.07
C TYR A 300 -19.28 -13.45 -9.36
N PHE A 301 -18.23 -13.89 -10.02
CA PHE A 301 -16.86 -13.84 -9.51
C PHE A 301 -15.93 -13.29 -10.58
N ASN A 302 -14.86 -12.62 -10.14
CA ASN A 302 -13.72 -12.33 -10.97
C ASN A 302 -12.68 -13.41 -10.71
N SER A 303 -12.45 -14.29 -11.69
CA SER A 303 -11.72 -15.53 -11.48
C SER A 303 -10.46 -15.61 -12.35
N SER A 304 -9.38 -16.10 -11.76
CA SER A 304 -8.24 -16.69 -12.48
C SER A 304 -8.55 -18.16 -12.74
N LEU A 305 -8.19 -18.65 -13.93
CA LEU A 305 -8.46 -20.00 -14.40
C LEU A 305 -7.17 -20.61 -14.95
N LEU A 306 -6.80 -21.79 -14.47
CA LEU A 306 -5.78 -22.62 -15.10
C LEU A 306 -6.45 -23.50 -16.17
N TRP A 307 -5.97 -23.40 -17.39
CA TRP A 307 -6.54 -24.05 -18.56
C TRP A 307 -5.48 -24.89 -19.28
N GLU A 308 -5.79 -26.16 -19.55
CA GLU A 308 -4.86 -27.11 -20.16
C GLU A 308 -5.48 -27.80 -21.37
N ALA A 309 -4.69 -28.00 -22.42
CA ALA A 309 -5.17 -28.63 -23.64
C ALA A 309 -5.70 -30.06 -23.39
N GLY A 310 -6.98 -30.29 -23.70
CA GLY A 310 -7.59 -31.63 -23.61
C GLY A 310 -7.95 -32.10 -22.20
N ALA A 311 -7.83 -31.23 -21.20
CA ALA A 311 -8.28 -31.49 -19.82
C ALA A 311 -9.77 -31.17 -19.63
N ASP A 312 -10.32 -31.54 -18.46
CA ASP A 312 -11.63 -31.06 -18.01
C ASP A 312 -11.45 -29.65 -17.42
N ASN A 313 -11.58 -28.64 -18.29
CA ASN A 313 -11.22 -27.27 -17.97
C ASN A 313 -12.36 -26.49 -17.27
N PRO A 314 -12.02 -25.52 -16.41
CA PRO A 314 -10.67 -25.19 -15.94
C PRO A 314 -10.15 -26.21 -14.90
N VAL A 315 -8.85 -26.53 -14.95
CA VAL A 315 -8.20 -27.50 -14.05
C VAL A 315 -8.17 -26.99 -12.61
N GLN A 316 -7.90 -25.69 -12.45
CA GLN A 316 -7.93 -24.98 -11.17
C GLN A 316 -8.57 -23.60 -11.36
N MET A 317 -9.18 -23.08 -10.30
CA MET A 317 -9.88 -21.80 -10.29
C MET A 317 -9.63 -21.07 -8.97
N TYR A 318 -9.31 -19.79 -9.05
CA TYR A 318 -9.19 -18.88 -7.92
C TYR A 318 -10.09 -17.68 -8.15
N ASP A 319 -10.86 -17.29 -7.15
CA ASP A 319 -11.71 -16.11 -7.21
C ASP A 319 -11.09 -14.97 -6.41
N LYS A 320 -11.13 -13.75 -6.97
CA LYS A 320 -10.62 -12.51 -6.37
C LYS A 320 -11.13 -12.36 -4.94
N ARG A 321 -10.19 -12.15 -4.01
CA ARG A 321 -10.52 -12.10 -2.58
C ARG A 321 -11.10 -10.75 -2.17
N HIS A 322 -10.57 -9.66 -2.73
CA HIS A 322 -11.03 -8.30 -2.42
C HIS A 322 -11.61 -7.62 -3.68
N PRO A 323 -12.90 -7.87 -3.99
CA PRO A 323 -13.61 -7.06 -4.97
C PRO A 323 -13.56 -5.57 -4.60
N VAL A 324 -13.48 -4.69 -5.60
CA VAL A 324 -13.37 -3.24 -5.41
C VAL A 324 -14.73 -2.65 -4.98
N PRO A 325 -14.83 -1.99 -3.81
CA PRO A 325 -16.04 -1.30 -3.40
C PRO A 325 -16.39 -0.17 -4.38
N PHE A 326 -17.65 -0.10 -4.81
CA PHE A 326 -18.15 0.85 -5.81
C PHE A 326 -17.51 0.72 -7.21
N GLY A 327 -16.80 -0.38 -7.48
CA GLY A 327 -16.32 -0.75 -8.81
C GLY A 327 -16.84 -2.11 -9.25
N GLU A 328 -16.79 -3.09 -8.36
CA GLU A 328 -17.17 -4.48 -8.61
C GLU A 328 -18.37 -4.95 -7.77
N TYR A 329 -18.69 -4.23 -6.70
CA TYR A 329 -19.87 -4.44 -5.87
C TYR A 329 -20.26 -3.13 -5.17
N VAL A 330 -21.48 -3.05 -4.61
CA VAL A 330 -21.94 -1.87 -3.88
C VAL A 330 -22.24 -2.22 -2.42
N PRO A 331 -21.38 -1.80 -1.46
CA PRO A 331 -21.70 -1.94 -0.05
C PRO A 331 -23.02 -1.26 0.28
N ASP A 332 -23.90 -1.88 1.07
CA ASP A 332 -25.20 -1.31 1.45
C ASP A 332 -25.98 -0.70 0.27
N ARG A 333 -26.02 -1.39 -0.89
CA ARG A 333 -26.60 -0.88 -2.15
C ARG A 333 -27.90 -0.08 -2.02
N PRO A 334 -28.91 -0.50 -1.22
CA PRO A 334 -30.14 0.29 -1.07
C PRO A 334 -29.91 1.72 -0.56
N VAL A 335 -28.92 1.91 0.33
CA VAL A 335 -28.58 3.23 0.89
C VAL A 335 -27.94 4.11 -0.18
N TYR A 336 -26.95 3.61 -0.92
CA TYR A 336 -26.27 4.42 -1.92
C TYR A 336 -27.12 4.64 -3.18
N SER A 337 -27.96 3.69 -3.57
CA SER A 337 -28.95 3.89 -4.64
C SER A 337 -29.96 4.98 -4.31
N PHE A 338 -30.26 5.22 -3.01
CA PHE A 338 -31.10 6.33 -2.61
C PHE A 338 -30.42 7.69 -2.84
N PHE A 339 -29.11 7.79 -2.61
CA PHE A 339 -28.37 9.04 -2.75
C PHE A 339 -27.88 9.32 -4.18
N ALA A 340 -27.51 8.28 -4.93
CA ALA A 340 -26.88 8.39 -6.25
C ALA A 340 -27.32 7.25 -7.19
N PRO A 341 -28.62 7.16 -7.55
CA PRO A 341 -29.17 6.03 -8.30
C PRO A 341 -28.49 5.81 -9.65
N ASP A 342 -28.21 6.87 -10.41
CA ASP A 342 -27.60 6.75 -11.74
C ASP A 342 -26.17 6.20 -11.68
N LEU A 343 -25.39 6.67 -10.70
CA LEU A 343 -24.00 6.23 -10.51
C LEU A 343 -23.94 4.78 -10.04
N ILE A 344 -24.76 4.43 -9.05
CA ILE A 344 -24.84 3.06 -8.52
C ILE A 344 -25.42 2.10 -9.57
N GLY A 345 -26.31 2.60 -10.41
CA GLY A 345 -26.85 1.90 -11.57
C GLY A 345 -25.79 1.53 -12.61
N LEU A 346 -24.61 2.16 -12.65
CA LEU A 346 -23.53 1.72 -13.55
C LEU A 346 -22.96 0.36 -13.14
N ILE A 347 -23.06 -0.01 -11.87
CA ILE A 347 -22.51 -1.27 -11.34
C ILE A 347 -23.60 -2.33 -11.49
N GLN A 348 -23.53 -3.07 -12.59
CA GLN A 348 -24.54 -4.06 -13.00
C GLN A 348 -24.36 -5.43 -12.34
N ARG A 349 -23.14 -5.76 -11.91
CA ARG A 349 -22.79 -7.05 -11.31
C ARG A 349 -22.35 -6.83 -9.86
N GLU A 350 -22.72 -7.76 -8.98
CA GLU A 350 -22.27 -7.80 -7.59
C GLU A 350 -21.27 -8.95 -7.45
N TYR A 351 -19.98 -8.62 -7.50
CA TYR A 351 -18.94 -9.64 -7.37
C TYR A 351 -18.89 -10.17 -5.95
N THR A 352 -18.86 -11.50 -5.86
CA THR A 352 -18.75 -12.22 -4.60
C THR A 352 -17.29 -12.45 -4.27
N PRO A 353 -16.82 -12.12 -3.04
CA PRO A 353 -15.47 -12.42 -2.61
C PRO A 353 -15.13 -13.91 -2.66
N GLY A 354 -13.94 -14.23 -3.16
CA GLY A 354 -13.37 -15.58 -3.12
C GLY A 354 -12.94 -16.01 -1.72
N THR A 355 -12.97 -17.32 -1.46
CA THR A 355 -12.65 -17.90 -0.13
C THR A 355 -11.49 -18.89 -0.16
N VAL A 356 -11.04 -19.31 -1.34
CA VAL A 356 -9.95 -20.27 -1.50
C VAL A 356 -8.58 -19.58 -1.38
N PRO A 357 -7.50 -20.32 -1.04
CA PRO A 357 -6.14 -19.77 -1.05
C PRO A 357 -5.73 -19.26 -2.44
N PRO A 358 -4.95 -18.16 -2.53
CA PRO A 358 -4.55 -17.56 -3.80
C PRO A 358 -3.32 -18.26 -4.39
N ILE A 359 -3.48 -19.52 -4.79
CA ILE A 359 -2.40 -20.34 -5.35
C ILE A 359 -2.93 -21.33 -6.39
N PHE A 360 -2.14 -21.56 -7.45
CA PHE A 360 -2.24 -22.73 -8.32
C PHE A 360 -1.02 -23.63 -8.15
N ASP A 361 -1.21 -24.93 -8.32
CA ASP A 361 -0.11 -25.87 -8.57
C ASP A 361 0.05 -26.04 -10.09
N LEU A 362 1.20 -25.63 -10.62
CA LEU A 362 1.55 -25.78 -12.04
C LEU A 362 2.69 -26.79 -12.14
N ASP A 363 2.35 -28.06 -12.35
CA ASP A 363 3.31 -29.18 -12.40
C ASP A 363 4.28 -29.22 -11.20
N GLY A 364 3.74 -29.01 -9.99
CA GLY A 364 4.52 -28.95 -8.75
C GLY A 364 5.21 -27.60 -8.47
N VAL A 365 5.02 -26.59 -9.33
CA VAL A 365 5.41 -25.21 -9.06
C VAL A 365 4.24 -24.45 -8.45
N GLY A 366 4.40 -23.96 -7.22
CA GLY A 366 3.40 -23.10 -6.60
C GLY A 366 3.36 -21.71 -7.25
N VAL A 367 2.24 -21.34 -7.86
CA VAL A 367 2.01 -20.01 -8.48
C VAL A 367 1.05 -19.22 -7.61
N GLY A 368 1.55 -18.21 -6.91
CA GLY A 368 0.72 -17.30 -6.12
C GLY A 368 -0.07 -16.33 -7.00
N LEU A 369 -1.30 -16.02 -6.64
CA LEU A 369 -2.21 -15.22 -7.46
C LEU A 369 -2.60 -13.92 -6.76
N ALA A 370 -2.79 -12.87 -7.53
CA ALA A 370 -3.53 -11.69 -7.11
C ALA A 370 -4.20 -11.05 -8.34
N ILE A 371 -5.48 -10.72 -8.22
CA ILE A 371 -6.21 -10.08 -9.32
C ILE A 371 -6.34 -8.59 -9.01
N CYS A 372 -5.68 -7.76 -9.82
CA CYS A 372 -5.79 -6.30 -9.84
C CYS A 372 -5.63 -5.68 -8.45
N PHE A 373 -6.75 -5.29 -7.84
CA PHE A 373 -6.80 -4.64 -6.55
C PHE A 373 -6.28 -5.52 -5.40
N ASP A 374 -6.27 -6.85 -5.52
CA ASP A 374 -5.71 -7.76 -4.49
C ASP A 374 -4.25 -7.42 -4.12
N VAL A 375 -3.45 -6.87 -5.05
CA VAL A 375 -2.00 -6.61 -4.85
C VAL A 375 -1.70 -5.63 -3.69
N ILE A 376 -2.65 -4.76 -3.35
CA ILE A 376 -2.47 -3.77 -2.27
C ILE A 376 -2.73 -4.35 -0.89
N TYR A 377 -3.36 -5.53 -0.81
CA TYR A 377 -3.72 -6.20 0.43
C TYR A 377 -2.64 -7.17 0.88
N ASP A 378 -2.27 -7.05 2.16
CA ASP A 378 -1.17 -7.85 2.72
C ASP A 378 -1.57 -9.33 2.88
N ASP A 379 -2.85 -9.62 3.17
CA ASP A 379 -3.35 -10.98 3.45
C ASP A 379 -3.30 -11.89 2.23
N VAL A 380 -3.72 -11.45 1.04
CA VAL A 380 -3.67 -12.25 -0.20
C VAL A 380 -2.24 -12.71 -0.48
N ILE A 381 -1.29 -11.76 -0.40
CA ILE A 381 0.11 -12.02 -0.72
C ILE A 381 0.75 -12.95 0.31
N TRP A 382 0.50 -12.70 1.60
CA TRP A 382 1.07 -13.53 2.66
C TRP A 382 0.47 -14.93 2.68
N ASP A 383 -0.82 -15.08 2.39
CA ASP A 383 -1.47 -16.39 2.30
C ASP A 383 -0.96 -17.19 1.10
N GLY A 384 -0.79 -16.56 -0.07
CA GLY A 384 -0.18 -17.22 -1.23
C GLY A 384 1.25 -17.69 -0.95
N ALA A 385 2.06 -16.85 -0.31
CA ALA A 385 3.42 -17.23 0.11
C ALA A 385 3.41 -18.41 1.10
N LYS A 386 2.53 -18.38 2.11
CA LYS A 386 2.39 -19.47 3.11
C LYS A 386 1.84 -20.76 2.51
N ALA A 387 1.01 -20.66 1.48
CA ALA A 387 0.48 -21.80 0.74
C ALA A 387 1.53 -22.47 -0.16
N GLY A 388 2.73 -21.88 -0.31
CA GLY A 388 3.84 -22.49 -1.03
C GLY A 388 4.15 -21.84 -2.38
N ALA A 389 3.60 -20.66 -2.68
CA ALA A 389 3.96 -19.93 -3.89
C ALA A 389 5.49 -19.80 -4.02
N GLN A 390 6.00 -19.96 -5.24
CA GLN A 390 7.41 -19.82 -5.62
C GLN A 390 7.64 -18.64 -6.56
N VAL A 391 6.58 -18.21 -7.23
CA VAL A 391 6.45 -17.02 -8.08
C VAL A 391 5.03 -16.47 -7.89
N PHE A 392 4.84 -15.19 -8.16
CA PHE A 392 3.53 -14.56 -8.19
C PHE A 392 3.14 -14.17 -9.61
N MET A 393 1.88 -14.37 -9.97
CA MET A 393 1.27 -13.90 -11.21
C MET A 393 0.12 -12.96 -10.88
N PHE A 394 0.32 -11.68 -11.18
CA PHE A 394 -0.65 -10.62 -10.94
C PHE A 394 -1.32 -10.24 -12.25
N GLN A 395 -2.62 -10.47 -12.32
CA GLN A 395 -3.45 -10.17 -13.49
C GLN A 395 -4.21 -8.87 -13.22
N THR A 396 -4.04 -7.85 -14.04
CA THR A 396 -4.68 -6.54 -13.81
C THR A 396 -5.35 -5.97 -15.07
N ASN A 397 -6.39 -5.15 -14.90
CA ASN A 397 -7.00 -4.35 -15.96
C ASN A 397 -7.01 -2.88 -15.55
N ASN A 398 -6.15 -2.07 -16.19
CA ASN A 398 -6.06 -0.63 -15.93
C ASN A 398 -6.76 0.22 -17.01
N ALA A 399 -7.62 -0.37 -17.85
CA ALA A 399 -8.17 0.31 -19.03
C ALA A 399 -9.01 1.54 -18.73
N ASP A 400 -9.75 1.51 -17.61
CA ASP A 400 -10.53 2.66 -17.16
C ASP A 400 -9.68 3.83 -16.64
N PHE A 401 -8.38 3.59 -16.40
CA PHE A 401 -7.43 4.56 -15.85
C PHE A 401 -6.33 4.97 -16.85
N ARG A 402 -6.50 4.68 -18.15
CA ARG A 402 -5.55 5.10 -19.21
C ARG A 402 -5.18 6.58 -19.11
N GLY A 403 -3.90 6.88 -19.29
CA GLY A 403 -3.35 8.24 -19.21
C GLY A 403 -3.25 8.81 -17.78
N THR A 404 -3.45 8.00 -16.74
CA THR A 404 -3.27 8.42 -15.33
C THR A 404 -2.10 7.68 -14.66
N SER A 405 -1.75 8.11 -13.44
CA SER A 405 -0.68 7.48 -12.65
C SER A 405 -1.09 6.18 -11.95
N GLU A 406 -2.34 5.73 -12.07
CA GLU A 406 -2.85 4.55 -11.36
C GLU A 406 -2.02 3.30 -11.67
N ASN A 407 -1.79 2.99 -12.95
CA ASN A 407 -1.01 1.82 -13.36
C ASN A 407 0.42 1.83 -12.76
N LEU A 408 1.06 3.00 -12.67
CA LEU A 408 2.39 3.13 -12.05
C LEU A 408 2.34 2.99 -10.53
N GLN A 409 1.27 3.48 -9.89
CA GLN A 409 1.04 3.31 -8.46
C GLN A 409 0.82 1.84 -8.11
N GLN A 410 0.00 1.11 -8.88
CA GLN A 410 -0.24 -0.32 -8.69
C GLN A 410 1.02 -1.15 -8.98
N LEU A 411 1.77 -0.82 -10.03
CA LEU A 411 3.04 -1.48 -10.35
C LEU A 411 4.08 -1.36 -9.22
N ALA A 412 4.10 -0.23 -8.49
CA ALA A 412 4.96 -0.10 -7.32
C ALA A 412 4.54 -1.02 -6.17
N PHE A 413 3.25 -1.30 -5.99
CA PHE A 413 2.81 -2.35 -5.07
C PHE A 413 3.32 -3.71 -5.51
N ALA A 414 3.17 -4.07 -6.79
CA ALA A 414 3.67 -5.32 -7.34
C ALA A 414 5.19 -5.50 -7.07
N ARG A 415 5.97 -4.43 -7.28
CA ARG A 415 7.40 -4.41 -6.97
C ARG A 415 7.68 -4.61 -5.48
N MET A 416 6.94 -3.93 -4.60
CA MET A 416 7.09 -4.12 -3.16
C MET A 416 6.72 -5.54 -2.72
N ARG A 417 5.75 -6.21 -3.37
CA ARG A 417 5.40 -7.61 -3.09
C ARG A 417 6.49 -8.58 -3.49
N ALA A 418 7.18 -8.33 -4.60
CA ALA A 418 8.34 -9.11 -4.99
C ALA A 418 9.42 -9.08 -3.90
N ILE A 419 9.77 -7.86 -3.45
CA ILE A 419 10.77 -7.64 -2.40
C ILE A 419 10.34 -8.22 -1.06
N GLU A 420 9.11 -7.93 -0.64
CA GLU A 420 8.53 -8.37 0.65
C GLU A 420 8.56 -9.90 0.79
N THR A 421 8.23 -10.61 -0.28
CA THR A 421 8.14 -12.07 -0.27
C THR A 421 9.42 -12.75 -0.74
N GLY A 422 10.37 -12.01 -1.30
CA GLY A 422 11.60 -12.53 -1.88
C GLY A 422 11.34 -13.47 -3.05
N ARG A 423 10.33 -13.18 -3.87
CA ARG A 423 9.88 -13.97 -5.03
C ARG A 423 9.71 -13.08 -6.25
N SER A 424 9.88 -13.66 -7.43
CA SER A 424 9.58 -12.94 -8.67
C SER A 424 8.07 -12.71 -8.81
N VAL A 425 7.71 -11.63 -9.49
CA VAL A 425 6.32 -11.24 -9.79
C VAL A 425 6.20 -11.02 -11.28
N VAL A 426 5.27 -11.71 -11.93
CA VAL A 426 4.81 -11.42 -13.30
C VAL A 426 3.55 -10.58 -13.19
N ASN A 427 3.66 -9.27 -13.39
CA ASN A 427 2.53 -8.34 -13.35
C ASN A 427 2.12 -7.94 -14.78
N ILE A 428 0.97 -8.43 -15.23
CA ILE A 428 0.49 -8.23 -16.60
C ILE A 428 -0.85 -7.48 -16.59
N SER A 429 -0.92 -6.42 -17.39
CA SER A 429 -2.08 -5.57 -17.57
C SER A 429 -2.72 -5.77 -18.94
N THR A 430 -4.02 -5.50 -19.05
CA THR A 430 -4.71 -5.42 -20.35
C THR A 430 -4.13 -4.34 -21.24
N VAL A 431 -3.79 -3.19 -20.66
CA VAL A 431 -3.34 -1.97 -21.37
C VAL A 431 -2.32 -1.15 -20.58
N GLY A 432 -2.13 -1.40 -19.28
CA GLY A 432 -1.22 -0.65 -18.42
C GLY A 432 0.24 -1.06 -18.61
N THR A 433 1.14 -0.49 -17.81
CA THR A 433 2.55 -0.93 -17.82
C THR A 433 2.65 -2.34 -17.23
N SER A 434 3.22 -3.27 -17.99
CA SER A 434 3.41 -4.66 -17.57
C SER A 434 4.88 -4.97 -17.34
N GLN A 435 5.20 -5.74 -16.30
CA GLN A 435 6.58 -6.05 -15.93
C GLN A 435 6.71 -7.45 -15.31
N ILE A 436 7.82 -8.11 -15.66
CA ILE A 436 8.37 -9.22 -14.89
C ILE A 436 9.40 -8.63 -13.94
N ILE A 437 9.20 -8.84 -12.64
CA ILE A 437 9.96 -8.24 -11.55
C ILE A 437 10.72 -9.36 -10.83
N ALA A 438 12.02 -9.18 -10.67
CA ALA A 438 12.88 -10.09 -9.93
C ALA A 438 12.59 -10.05 -8.41
N PRO A 439 13.09 -11.04 -7.62
CA PRO A 439 12.87 -11.08 -6.18
C PRO A 439 13.36 -9.84 -5.42
N ASP A 440 14.39 -9.17 -5.92
CA ASP A 440 14.95 -7.93 -5.35
C ASP A 440 14.22 -6.67 -5.81
N GLY A 441 13.14 -6.83 -6.57
CA GLY A 441 12.36 -5.73 -7.10
C GLY A 441 12.95 -5.10 -8.36
N SER A 442 14.05 -5.60 -8.91
CA SER A 442 14.56 -5.14 -10.21
C SER A 442 13.67 -5.62 -11.37
N GLU A 443 13.67 -4.90 -12.49
CA GLU A 443 12.91 -5.28 -13.67
C GLU A 443 13.72 -6.30 -14.50
N ILE A 444 13.10 -7.44 -14.81
CA ILE A 444 13.66 -8.45 -15.73
C ILE A 444 13.30 -8.07 -17.17
N SER A 445 12.03 -7.78 -17.41
CA SER A 445 11.51 -7.33 -18.72
C SER A 445 10.23 -6.53 -18.51
N GLY A 446 9.92 -5.62 -19.41
CA GLY A 446 8.70 -4.80 -19.33
C GLY A 446 8.11 -4.43 -20.68
N LEU A 447 6.82 -4.14 -20.68
CA LEU A 447 6.06 -3.66 -21.82
C LEU A 447 5.39 -2.33 -21.44
N PRO A 448 5.52 -1.27 -22.26
CA PRO A 448 4.87 0.00 -21.99
C PRO A 448 3.35 -0.09 -21.96
N ALA A 449 2.71 0.86 -21.28
CA ALA A 449 1.28 1.06 -21.38
C ALA A 449 0.86 1.40 -22.82
N ASP A 450 -0.39 1.06 -23.16
CA ASP A 450 -1.06 1.31 -24.43
C ASP A 450 -0.35 0.68 -25.66
N VAL A 451 0.44 -0.39 -25.45
CA VAL A 451 1.13 -1.14 -26.51
C VAL A 451 0.68 -2.60 -26.47
N ALA A 452 0.26 -3.14 -27.61
CA ALA A 452 0.01 -4.58 -27.74
C ALA A 452 1.34 -5.33 -27.85
N GLY A 453 1.49 -6.44 -27.13
CA GLY A 453 2.71 -7.25 -27.17
C GLY A 453 2.73 -8.37 -26.14
N HIS A 454 3.91 -8.95 -25.97
CA HIS A 454 4.15 -10.04 -25.03
C HIS A 454 5.54 -9.89 -24.38
N LEU A 455 5.70 -10.53 -23.23
CA LEU A 455 6.97 -10.74 -22.54
C LEU A 455 7.26 -12.24 -22.54
N LEU A 456 8.49 -12.62 -22.88
CA LEU A 456 8.96 -14.00 -22.81
C LEU A 456 10.24 -14.02 -21.98
N SER A 457 10.23 -14.69 -20.83
CA SER A 457 11.39 -14.73 -19.93
C SER A 457 11.41 -15.97 -19.04
N ASP A 458 12.62 -16.42 -18.71
CA ASP A 458 12.86 -17.39 -17.64
C ASP A 458 12.77 -16.69 -16.29
N VAL A 459 11.65 -16.87 -15.59
CA VAL A 459 11.33 -16.20 -14.33
C VAL A 459 11.91 -16.98 -13.15
N PRO A 460 12.79 -16.39 -12.31
CA PRO A 460 13.38 -17.10 -11.18
C PRO A 460 12.33 -17.53 -10.14
N LEU A 461 12.38 -18.79 -9.72
CA LEU A 461 11.55 -19.34 -8.66
C LEU A 461 12.27 -19.27 -7.31
N ARG A 462 11.52 -19.01 -6.23
CA ARG A 462 12.08 -18.85 -4.88
C ARG A 462 11.25 -19.56 -3.82
N THR A 463 11.89 -20.21 -2.85
CA THR A 463 11.24 -20.84 -1.69
C THR A 463 11.72 -20.23 -0.37
N GLY A 464 11.03 -20.57 0.72
CA GLY A 464 11.24 -19.99 2.04
C GLY A 464 10.32 -18.80 2.30
N LEU A 465 10.05 -18.52 3.57
CA LEU A 465 9.24 -17.39 4.00
C LEU A 465 10.15 -16.30 4.56
N THR A 466 9.95 -15.06 4.12
CA THR A 466 10.61 -13.91 4.70
C THR A 466 10.02 -13.60 6.07
N PRO A 467 10.75 -12.92 6.97
CA PRO A 467 10.20 -12.49 8.25
C PRO A 467 8.95 -11.63 8.08
N ALA A 468 8.89 -10.77 7.05
CA ALA A 468 7.70 -9.98 6.74
C ALA A 468 6.43 -10.82 6.65
N VAL A 469 6.47 -11.96 5.95
CA VAL A 469 5.32 -12.86 5.79
C VAL A 469 4.97 -13.58 7.10
N VAL A 470 5.96 -13.92 7.92
CA VAL A 470 5.77 -14.71 9.15
C VAL A 470 5.28 -13.85 10.31
N ILE A 471 5.93 -12.71 10.56
CA ILE A 471 5.65 -11.84 11.71
C ILE A 471 4.78 -10.63 11.37
N GLY A 472 4.50 -10.38 10.09
CA GLY A 472 3.74 -9.22 9.60
C GLY A 472 2.44 -8.94 10.36
N PRO A 473 1.52 -9.92 10.49
CA PRO A 473 0.26 -9.72 11.22
C PRO A 473 0.49 -9.33 12.70
N PHE A 474 1.43 -10.00 13.36
CA PHE A 474 1.79 -9.69 14.75
C PHE A 474 2.40 -8.29 14.88
N LEU A 475 3.29 -7.92 13.96
CA LEU A 475 3.91 -6.61 13.93
C LEU A 475 2.86 -5.51 13.76
N GLN A 476 1.90 -5.68 12.85
CA GLN A 476 0.80 -4.74 12.66
C GLN A 476 0.00 -4.51 13.95
N LEU A 477 -0.37 -5.60 14.64
CA LEU A 477 -1.09 -5.56 15.92
C LEU A 477 -0.28 -4.84 17.02
N VAL A 478 1.00 -5.18 17.18
CA VAL A 478 1.86 -4.60 18.23
C VAL A 478 2.12 -3.13 17.98
N LEU A 479 2.45 -2.75 16.74
CA LEU A 479 2.75 -1.36 16.39
C LEU A 479 1.52 -0.46 16.57
N GLY A 480 0.35 -0.91 16.12
CA GLY A 480 -0.88 -0.13 16.25
C GLY A 480 -1.47 -0.17 17.66
N GLY A 481 -1.82 -1.35 18.14
CA GLY A 481 -2.46 -1.54 19.44
C GLY A 481 -1.56 -1.14 20.61
N GLY A 482 -0.28 -1.52 20.57
CA GLY A 482 0.70 -1.16 21.60
C GLY A 482 0.90 0.35 21.71
N SER A 483 0.90 1.08 20.59
CA SER A 483 1.08 2.53 20.60
C SER A 483 -0.14 3.28 21.16
N LEU A 484 -1.35 2.80 20.90
CA LEU A 484 -2.57 3.34 21.53
C LEU A 484 -2.55 3.14 23.05
N VAL A 485 -2.21 1.93 23.50
CA VAL A 485 -2.08 1.62 24.93
C VAL A 485 -1.01 2.50 25.58
N ALA A 486 0.14 2.68 24.93
CA ALA A 486 1.21 3.54 25.41
C ALA A 486 0.75 5.00 25.57
N VAL A 487 0.08 5.59 24.56
CA VAL A 487 -0.45 6.95 24.66
C VAL A 487 -1.46 7.08 25.80
N ALA A 488 -2.36 6.11 25.96
CA ALA A 488 -3.33 6.12 27.05
C ALA A 488 -2.65 6.07 28.42
N ALA A 489 -1.68 5.16 28.61
CA ALA A 489 -0.92 5.02 29.85
C ALA A 489 -0.13 6.29 30.19
N PHE A 490 0.59 6.86 29.22
CA PHE A 490 1.31 8.14 29.42
C PHE A 490 0.34 9.31 29.63
N GLY A 491 -0.85 9.27 29.05
CA GLY A 491 -1.92 10.24 29.30
C GLY A 491 -2.41 10.22 30.75
N ILE A 492 -2.59 9.04 31.33
CA ILE A 492 -2.92 8.87 32.75
C ILE A 492 -1.76 9.36 33.62
N ALA A 493 -0.53 8.91 33.35
CA ALA A 493 0.65 9.34 34.09
C ALA A 493 0.87 10.86 34.05
N ALA A 494 0.66 11.49 32.90
CA ALA A 494 0.78 12.94 32.74
C ALA A 494 -0.28 13.74 33.52
N ARG A 495 -1.45 13.15 33.80
CA ARG A 495 -2.50 13.77 34.65
C ARG A 495 -2.21 13.60 36.15
N LEU A 496 -1.55 12.50 36.51
CA LEU A 496 -1.15 12.21 37.89
C LEU A 496 0.16 12.92 38.29
N ALA A 497 0.98 13.31 37.31
CA ALA A 497 2.20 14.08 37.56
C ALA A 497 1.86 15.41 38.26
N PRO A 498 2.60 15.81 39.32
CA PRO A 498 2.40 17.10 39.97
C PRO A 498 2.50 18.23 38.93
N PRO A 499 1.69 19.29 39.04
CA PRO A 499 1.89 20.47 38.21
C PRO A 499 3.35 20.90 38.40
N ALA A 500 4.10 21.00 37.29
CA ALA A 500 5.47 21.48 37.33
C ALA A 500 5.47 22.76 38.17
N GLN A 501 6.18 22.74 39.30
CA GLN A 501 6.42 23.94 40.08
C GLN A 501 7.00 24.95 39.09
N ARG A 502 6.24 26.01 38.78
CA ARG A 502 6.81 27.17 38.13
C ARG A 502 7.96 27.56 39.04
N GLU A 503 9.19 27.49 38.53
CA GLU A 503 10.31 28.15 39.16
C GLU A 503 9.98 29.65 39.19
N ASP A 504 9.27 30.09 40.23
CA ASP A 504 9.28 31.45 40.74
C ASP A 504 10.66 31.69 41.38
N ALA A 505 11.71 31.59 40.55
CA ALA A 505 13.08 31.90 40.91
C ALA A 505 13.52 33.13 40.11
N GLY A 506 12.95 34.28 40.47
CA GLY A 506 13.37 35.57 39.94
C GLY A 506 12.30 36.61 40.09
N LEU A 507 12.23 37.24 41.29
CA LEU A 507 11.74 38.61 41.57
C LEU A 507 11.29 38.84 43.04
N ARG A 508 11.66 37.98 44.00
CA ARG A 508 11.43 38.23 45.44
C ARG A 508 12.69 38.18 46.33
N GLY A 509 13.83 38.59 45.78
CA GLY A 509 15.11 38.51 46.49
C GLY A 509 15.99 39.75 46.38
N ASP A 510 15.46 40.98 46.43
CA ASP A 510 16.36 42.14 46.59
C ASP A 510 15.78 43.44 47.19
N ARG A 511 14.99 43.37 48.27
CA ARG A 511 14.58 44.60 49.01
C ARG A 511 14.70 44.52 50.53
N ARG A 512 15.61 43.68 51.05
CA ARG A 512 15.98 43.70 52.47
C ARG A 512 17.49 43.61 52.67
N ARG A 513 18.23 44.53 52.06
CA ARG A 513 19.63 44.79 52.43
C ARG A 513 20.06 46.25 52.22
N VAL A 514 19.19 47.21 52.55
CA VAL A 514 19.59 48.61 52.79
C VAL A 514 18.84 49.13 54.01
N LYS A 515 19.34 48.79 55.20
CA LYS A 515 19.14 49.50 56.48
C LYS A 515 19.72 48.63 57.60
N ARG A 516 21.01 48.79 57.87
CA ARG A 516 21.67 48.69 59.20
C ARG A 516 23.18 48.72 59.02
N SER A 517 23.70 49.90 58.74
CA SER A 517 25.03 50.31 59.18
C SER A 517 24.85 51.68 59.83
N GLY A 518 24.77 51.67 61.16
CA GLY A 518 24.66 52.87 61.97
C GLY A 518 25.83 52.95 62.95
N ILE A 519 26.58 54.05 62.82
CA ILE A 519 27.17 54.89 63.88
C ILE A 519 28.47 54.37 64.54
N ARG A 520 29.58 55.14 64.43
CA ARG A 520 30.20 55.94 65.52
C ARG A 520 31.53 56.60 65.09
N LEU A 521 31.63 57.88 65.51
CA LEU A 521 32.75 58.83 65.55
C LEU A 521 33.20 59.46 64.22
#